data_AF-A0A7J2KF76-F1
#
_entry.id   AF-A0A7J2KF76-F1
#
_cell.length_a   1.000
_cell.length_b   1.000
_cell.length_c   1.000
_cell.angle_alpha   90.00
_cell.angle_beta   90.00
_cell.angle_gamma   90.00
#
_symmetry.space_group_name_H-M   'P 1'
#
loop_
_entity.id
_entity.type
_entity.pdbx_description
1 polymer ?
#
loop_
_entity_poly.entity_id
_entity_poly.type
_entity_poly.pdbx_seq_one_letter_code
_entity_poly.pdbx_strand_id
1 'polypeptide(L)'
;MLEKHRVSLVSIVSASLASALTAIGSEGIVYLGLAYVPLRESYVAIIPYFFILLSLWVIYVNTLKGKLRSIVLATTTYLIGFYFCLITTISIMGQNVFENYVSFIIDSLLIVIGCSYLMHKYNVLKKLLSYLSNRDTVDKISVSIAFLVLGVSRVLVRSLYLPVPLTFLFLSWIVTFIILKSSPIMEASVMSNFELFTCNTVVFAWINMVYLVILRAIL
;
A
#
# COMPACT_ATOMS: atom_id res chain seq x y z
N MET A 1 20.46 5.19 -16.28
CA MET A 1 19.25 5.38 -15.45
C MET A 1 18.60 4.06 -15.06
N LEU A 2 18.36 3.15 -16.01
CA LEU A 2 17.66 1.89 -15.77
C LEU A 2 18.30 0.98 -14.70
N GLU A 3 19.62 0.89 -14.66
CA GLU A 3 20.34 0.04 -13.68
C GLU A 3 20.22 0.59 -12.24
N LYS A 4 20.38 1.90 -12.06
CA LYS A 4 20.17 2.56 -10.76
C LYS A 4 18.73 2.38 -10.25
N HIS A 5 17.74 2.46 -11.15
CA HIS A 5 16.35 2.17 -10.81
C HIS A 5 16.12 0.70 -10.44
N ARG A 6 16.77 -0.23 -11.13
CA ARG A 6 16.71 -1.66 -10.78
C ARG A 6 17.26 -1.93 -9.39
N VAL A 7 18.41 -1.37 -9.02
CA VAL A 7 18.99 -1.52 -7.68
C VAL A 7 18.04 -0.98 -6.61
N SER A 8 17.47 0.21 -6.82
CA SER A 8 16.47 0.77 -5.90
C SER A 8 15.20 -0.09 -5.80
N LEU A 9 14.70 -0.65 -6.90
CA LEU A 9 13.55 -1.56 -6.88
C LEU A 9 13.85 -2.85 -6.11
N VAL A 10 15.00 -3.48 -6.37
CA VAL A 10 15.42 -4.69 -5.67
C VAL A 10 15.51 -4.40 -4.17
N SER A 11 16.05 -3.25 -3.79
CA SER A 11 16.12 -2.84 -2.39
C SER A 11 14.74 -2.68 -1.74
N ILE A 12 13.75 -2.11 -2.45
CA ILE A 12 12.37 -2.01 -1.96
C ILE A 12 11.79 -3.40 -1.76
N VAL A 13 11.94 -4.29 -2.76
CA VAL A 13 11.45 -5.67 -2.70
C VAL A 13 12.09 -6.43 -1.54
N SER A 14 13.40 -6.35 -1.37
CA SER A 14 14.13 -7.01 -0.28
C SER A 14 13.68 -6.51 1.09
N ALA A 15 13.52 -5.21 1.28
CA ALA A 15 13.03 -4.67 2.54
C ALA A 15 11.58 -5.06 2.83
N SER A 16 10.74 -5.13 1.80
CA SER A 16 9.35 -5.60 1.91
C SER A 16 9.31 -7.07 2.33
N LEU A 17 10.12 -7.91 1.69
CA LEU A 17 10.23 -9.35 2.00
C LEU A 17 10.75 -9.58 3.42
N ALA A 18 11.83 -8.89 3.81
CA ALA A 18 12.38 -9.00 5.16
C ALA A 18 11.35 -8.57 6.22
N SER A 19 10.65 -7.46 5.99
CA SER A 19 9.60 -6.96 6.88
C SER A 19 8.43 -7.95 6.99
N ALA A 20 7.99 -8.50 5.85
CA ALA A 20 6.91 -9.48 5.82
C ALA A 20 7.26 -10.79 6.52
N LEU A 21 8.42 -11.38 6.20
CA LEU A 21 8.88 -12.62 6.80
C LEU A 21 9.08 -12.47 8.31
N THR A 22 9.60 -11.33 8.75
CA THR A 22 9.75 -11.03 10.17
C THR A 22 8.37 -10.97 10.85
N ALA A 23 7.44 -10.18 10.31
CA ALA A 23 6.09 -10.06 10.87
C ALA A 23 5.33 -11.40 10.92
N ILE A 24 5.51 -12.28 9.92
CA ILE A 24 4.94 -13.64 9.90
C ILE A 24 5.57 -14.50 11.00
N GLY A 25 6.89 -14.47 11.15
CA GLY A 25 7.64 -15.40 12.01
C GLY A 25 7.59 -15.05 13.50
N SER A 26 7.65 -13.76 13.85
CA SER A 26 7.70 -13.34 15.25
C SER A 26 6.36 -12.91 15.83
N GLU A 27 5.34 -12.72 14.97
CA GLU A 27 4.10 -11.98 15.30
C GLU A 27 4.45 -10.60 15.92
N GLY A 28 3.48 -9.75 16.24
CA GLY A 28 3.83 -8.51 16.93
C GLY A 28 2.76 -7.45 16.98
N ILE A 29 3.08 -6.42 17.74
CA ILE A 29 2.27 -5.23 17.88
C ILE A 29 3.07 -4.06 17.34
N VAL A 30 2.48 -3.30 16.44
CA VAL A 30 3.02 -2.01 16.02
C VAL A 30 2.33 -0.95 16.83
N TYR A 31 3.11 -0.14 17.55
CA TYR A 31 2.63 1.03 18.28
C TYR A 31 2.89 2.31 17.49
N LEU A 32 1.88 3.18 17.44
CA LEU A 32 1.98 4.53 16.86
C LEU A 32 2.52 4.53 15.41
N GLY A 33 2.26 3.45 14.65
CA GLY A 33 2.73 3.25 13.27
C GLY A 33 4.19 2.84 13.13
N LEU A 34 5.11 3.40 13.92
CA LEU A 34 6.56 3.26 13.66
C LEU A 34 7.31 2.33 14.62
N ALA A 35 6.67 1.88 15.70
CA ALA A 35 7.30 1.06 16.73
C ALA A 35 6.78 -0.38 16.69
N TYR A 36 7.37 -1.21 15.85
CA TYR A 36 7.16 -2.66 15.85
C TYR A 36 7.83 -3.32 17.05
N VAL A 37 7.03 -4.08 17.81
CA VAL A 37 7.44 -4.89 18.97
C VAL A 37 7.03 -6.36 18.71
N PRO A 38 7.99 -7.26 18.46
CA PRO A 38 7.72 -8.68 18.28
C PRO A 38 7.42 -9.36 19.63
N LEU A 39 6.63 -10.44 19.59
CA LEU A 39 6.15 -11.12 20.80
C LEU A 39 7.03 -12.29 21.26
N ARG A 40 7.66 -13.00 20.32
CA ARG A 40 8.46 -14.20 20.65
C ARG A 40 9.92 -13.89 20.93
N GLU A 41 10.52 -12.95 20.18
CA GLU A 41 11.96 -12.68 20.23
C GLU A 41 12.23 -11.18 20.02
N SER A 42 12.53 -10.43 21.10
CA SER A 42 12.67 -8.97 21.05
C SER A 42 13.77 -8.49 20.12
N TYR A 43 14.84 -9.27 19.93
CA TYR A 43 15.96 -8.91 19.04
C TYR A 43 15.58 -8.97 17.55
N VAL A 44 14.56 -9.74 17.18
CA VAL A 44 14.09 -9.89 15.80
C VAL A 44 13.52 -8.57 15.27
N ALA A 45 13.10 -7.65 16.16
CA ALA A 45 12.66 -6.32 15.80
C ALA A 45 13.69 -5.55 14.97
N ILE A 46 14.99 -5.79 15.19
CA ILE A 46 16.10 -5.07 14.53
C ILE A 46 16.11 -5.32 13.01
N ILE A 47 15.65 -6.50 12.58
CA ILE A 47 15.70 -6.93 11.18
C ILE A 47 14.92 -5.98 10.27
N PRO A 48 13.60 -5.75 10.44
CA PRO A 48 12.84 -4.85 9.59
C PRO A 48 13.42 -3.43 9.59
N TYR A 49 13.82 -2.87 10.75
CA TYR A 49 14.41 -1.53 10.80
C TYR A 49 15.71 -1.43 10.01
N PHE A 50 16.60 -2.42 10.13
CA PHE A 50 17.86 -2.44 9.39
C PHE A 50 17.61 -2.44 7.87
N PHE A 51 16.72 -3.31 7.40
CA PHE A 51 16.39 -3.41 5.98
C PHE A 51 15.65 -2.16 5.46
N ILE A 52 14.76 -1.57 6.26
CA ILE A 52 14.07 -0.31 5.91
C ILE A 52 15.10 0.81 5.76
N LEU A 53 15.98 1.01 6.74
CA LEU A 53 17.01 2.06 6.70
C LEU A 53 17.98 1.85 5.53
N LEU A 54 18.44 0.62 5.32
CA LEU A 54 19.29 0.26 4.19
C LEU A 54 18.58 0.59 2.87
N SER A 55 17.30 0.28 2.77
CA SER A 55 16.53 0.54 1.56
C SER A 55 16.36 2.02 1.27
N LEU A 56 16.00 2.82 2.28
CA LEU A 56 15.92 4.27 2.13
C LEU A 56 17.27 4.88 1.74
N TRP A 57 18.38 4.37 2.30
CA TRP A 57 19.73 4.81 1.95
C TRP A 57 20.08 4.49 0.49
N VAL A 58 19.85 3.25 0.06
CA VAL A 58 20.11 2.80 -1.32
C VAL A 58 19.30 3.62 -2.33
N ILE A 59 18.02 3.87 -2.04
CA ILE A 59 17.13 4.70 -2.87
C ILE A 59 17.63 6.14 -2.90
N TYR A 60 18.07 6.68 -1.76
CA TYR A 60 18.60 8.03 -1.69
C TYR A 60 19.82 8.19 -2.60
N VAL A 61 20.83 7.34 -2.44
CA VAL A 61 22.09 7.42 -3.18
C VAL A 61 21.91 7.20 -4.67
N ASN A 62 21.08 6.23 -5.08
CA ASN A 62 20.96 5.83 -6.48
C ASN A 62 19.95 6.64 -7.28
N THR A 63 18.86 7.08 -6.66
CA THR A 63 17.71 7.65 -7.39
C THR A 63 17.32 9.06 -6.97
N LEU A 64 17.51 9.43 -5.71
CA LEU A 64 17.06 10.72 -5.19
C LEU A 64 18.18 11.76 -5.08
N LYS A 65 19.45 11.34 -5.12
CA LYS A 65 20.61 12.24 -5.04
C LYS A 65 20.57 13.28 -6.16
N GLY A 66 20.49 14.56 -5.77
CA GLY A 66 20.37 15.70 -6.70
C GLY A 66 18.94 16.12 -7.05
N LYS A 67 17.91 15.45 -6.52
CA LYS A 67 16.51 15.88 -6.67
C LYS A 67 16.13 16.94 -5.63
N LEU A 68 15.02 17.64 -5.90
CA LEU A 68 14.42 18.61 -4.98
C LEU A 68 14.13 17.96 -3.62
N ARG A 69 14.47 18.64 -2.53
CA ARG A 69 14.25 18.15 -1.15
C ARG A 69 12.84 17.67 -0.89
N SER A 70 11.84 18.31 -1.49
CA SER A 70 10.44 17.93 -1.36
C SER A 70 10.10 16.57 -2.01
N ILE A 71 10.74 16.22 -3.13
CA ILE A 71 10.61 14.89 -3.73
C ILE A 71 11.22 13.86 -2.79
N VAL A 72 12.45 14.13 -2.30
CA VAL A 72 13.15 13.24 -1.37
C VAL A 72 12.28 12.95 -0.17
N LEU A 73 11.78 14.00 0.50
CA LEU A 73 10.93 13.90 1.67
C LEU A 73 9.66 13.09 1.37
N ALA A 74 8.92 13.44 0.31
CA ALA A 74 7.70 12.73 -0.06
C ALA A 74 7.97 11.24 -0.33
N THR A 75 9.06 10.93 -1.02
CA THR A 75 9.44 9.54 -1.31
C THR A 75 9.80 8.75 -0.08
N THR A 76 10.56 9.32 0.84
CA THR A 76 10.88 8.65 2.11
C THR A 76 9.63 8.47 2.96
N THR A 77 8.73 9.45 3.00
CA THR A 77 7.52 9.39 3.83
C THR A 77 6.58 8.28 3.38
N TYR A 78 6.25 8.16 2.09
CA TYR A 78 5.36 7.09 1.65
C TYR A 78 6.01 5.71 1.74
N LEU A 79 7.33 5.60 1.57
CA LEU A 79 8.04 4.31 1.70
C LEU A 79 8.07 3.83 3.15
N ILE A 80 8.35 4.71 4.10
CA ILE A 80 8.27 4.39 5.53
C ILE A 80 6.84 3.94 5.86
N GLY A 81 5.83 4.73 5.49
CA GLY A 81 4.44 4.35 5.67
C GLY A 81 4.12 2.99 5.05
N PHE A 82 4.60 2.72 3.84
CA PHE A 82 4.41 1.44 3.17
C PHE A 82 4.99 0.25 3.93
N TYR A 83 6.23 0.33 4.41
CA TYR A 83 6.86 -0.79 5.13
C TYR A 83 6.15 -1.08 6.45
N PHE A 84 5.79 -0.06 7.22
CA PHE A 84 5.06 -0.27 8.48
C PHE A 84 3.60 -0.68 8.26
N CYS A 85 2.96 -0.18 7.20
CA CYS A 85 1.64 -0.62 6.78
C CYS A 85 1.65 -2.12 6.39
N LEU A 86 2.72 -2.61 5.76
CA LEU A 86 2.90 -4.03 5.48
C LEU A 86 3.03 -4.86 6.77
N ILE A 87 3.87 -4.41 7.71
CA ILE A 87 4.09 -5.08 9.00
C ILE A 87 2.79 -5.11 9.81
N THR A 88 2.07 -3.99 9.91
CA THR A 88 0.77 -3.91 10.62
C THR A 88 -0.27 -4.81 9.97
N THR A 89 -0.38 -4.83 8.64
CA THR A 89 -1.33 -5.70 7.93
C THR A 89 -1.10 -7.17 8.26
N ILE A 90 0.15 -7.63 8.20
CA ILE A 90 0.51 -9.01 8.53
C ILE A 90 0.26 -9.30 10.01
N SER A 91 0.58 -8.35 10.88
CA SER A 91 0.35 -8.46 12.32
C SER A 91 -1.15 -8.57 12.66
N ILE A 92 -2.04 -7.85 11.95
CA ILE A 92 -3.50 -7.96 12.08
C ILE A 92 -4.00 -9.35 11.65
N MET A 93 -3.38 -9.93 10.62
CA MET A 93 -3.71 -11.29 10.16
C MET A 93 -3.32 -12.34 11.19
N GLY A 94 -2.16 -12.18 11.84
CA GLY A 94 -1.72 -13.05 12.92
C GLY A 94 -2.56 -12.86 14.20
N GLN A 95 -2.78 -11.61 14.60
CA GLN A 95 -3.39 -11.26 15.88
C GLN A 95 -4.36 -10.08 15.78
N ASN A 96 -5.53 -10.24 16.39
CA ASN A 96 -6.58 -9.23 16.39
C ASN A 96 -6.41 -8.24 17.56
N VAL A 97 -5.38 -7.38 17.47
CA VAL A 97 -5.01 -6.39 18.49
C VAL A 97 -5.37 -4.99 18.02
N PHE A 98 -6.06 -4.21 18.86
CA PHE A 98 -6.58 -2.88 18.49
C PHE A 98 -5.48 -1.91 18.07
N GLU A 99 -4.33 -1.97 18.74
CA GLU A 99 -3.15 -1.14 18.49
C GLU A 99 -2.65 -1.29 17.05
N ASN A 100 -2.75 -2.49 16.47
CA ASN A 100 -2.35 -2.73 15.09
C ASN A 100 -3.29 -2.02 14.09
N TYR A 101 -4.58 -1.89 14.38
CA TYR A 101 -5.52 -1.13 13.55
C TYR A 101 -5.25 0.38 13.62
N VAL A 102 -4.96 0.90 14.82
CA VAL A 102 -4.59 2.31 15.00
C VAL A 102 -3.30 2.62 14.23
N SER A 103 -2.29 1.77 14.37
CA SER A 103 -1.02 1.91 13.63
C SER A 103 -1.23 1.82 12.13
N PHE A 104 -2.08 0.90 11.64
CA PHE A 104 -2.40 0.80 10.23
C PHE A 104 -3.01 2.10 9.67
N ILE A 105 -3.85 2.80 10.44
CA ILE A 105 -4.42 4.10 10.05
C ILE A 105 -3.31 5.16 9.96
N ILE A 106 -2.42 5.22 10.96
CA ILE A 106 -1.30 6.18 10.99
C ILE A 106 -0.37 5.95 9.78
N ASP A 107 0.00 4.70 9.52
CA ASP A 107 0.89 4.34 8.41
C ASP A 107 0.23 4.62 7.05
N SER A 108 -1.08 4.38 6.94
CA SER A 108 -1.87 4.73 5.77
C SER A 108 -1.86 6.23 5.50
N LEU A 109 -1.94 7.07 6.55
CA LEU A 109 -1.83 8.53 6.41
C LEU A 109 -0.46 8.95 5.87
N LEU A 110 0.62 8.33 6.31
CA LEU A 110 1.97 8.60 5.79
C LEU A 110 2.07 8.30 4.29
N ILE A 111 1.48 7.18 3.84
CA ILE A 111 1.40 6.82 2.42
C ILE A 111 0.62 7.90 1.65
N VAL A 112 -0.58 8.26 2.12
CA VAL A 112 -1.45 9.23 1.44
C VAL A 112 -0.78 10.60 1.32
N ILE A 113 -0.12 11.09 2.38
CA ILE A 113 0.56 12.38 2.37
C ILE A 113 1.75 12.37 1.37
N GLY A 114 2.59 11.35 1.40
CA GLY A 114 3.73 11.27 0.48
C GLY A 114 3.31 11.09 -0.98
N CYS A 115 2.33 10.22 -1.24
CA CYS A 115 1.82 9.95 -2.58
C CYS A 115 1.05 11.13 -3.18
N SER A 116 0.22 11.82 -2.39
CA SER A 116 -0.56 12.98 -2.85
C SER A 116 0.35 14.10 -3.35
N TYR A 117 1.46 14.39 -2.66
CA TYR A 117 2.44 15.38 -3.12
C TYR A 117 3.02 15.04 -4.49
N LEU A 118 3.43 13.78 -4.69
CA LEU A 118 4.01 13.34 -5.96
C LEU A 118 2.97 13.32 -7.08
N MET A 119 1.77 12.80 -6.83
CA MET A 119 0.69 12.80 -7.81
C MET A 119 0.27 14.21 -8.23
N HIS A 120 0.29 15.19 -7.31
CA HIS A 120 0.06 16.59 -7.63
C HIS A 120 1.19 17.16 -8.50
N LYS A 121 2.46 16.96 -8.08
CA LYS A 121 3.63 17.48 -8.79
C LYS A 121 3.74 17.00 -10.24
N TYR A 122 3.43 15.73 -10.48
CA TYR A 122 3.47 15.14 -11.83
C TYR A 122 2.16 15.29 -12.61
N ASN A 123 1.23 16.12 -12.12
CA ASN A 123 -0.06 16.42 -12.75
C ASN A 123 -0.92 15.17 -13.04
N VAL A 124 -0.67 14.08 -12.29
CA VAL A 124 -1.41 12.82 -12.43
C VAL A 124 -2.85 13.01 -12.03
N LEU A 125 -3.14 13.86 -11.05
CA LEU A 125 -4.50 14.19 -10.63
C LEU A 125 -5.34 14.71 -11.81
N LYS A 126 -4.78 15.58 -12.65
CA LYS A 126 -5.47 16.13 -13.82
C LYS A 126 -5.77 15.04 -14.87
N LYS A 127 -4.80 14.16 -15.14
CA LYS A 127 -4.98 13.01 -16.04
C LYS A 127 -6.01 12.01 -15.49
N LEU A 128 -5.96 11.75 -14.18
CA LEU A 128 -6.89 10.87 -13.50
C LEU A 128 -8.31 11.43 -13.54
N LEU A 129 -8.48 12.74 -13.30
CA LEU A 129 -9.77 13.41 -13.40
C LEU A 129 -10.35 13.35 -14.81
N SER A 130 -9.52 13.55 -15.86
CA SER A 130 -10.00 13.38 -17.23
C SER A 130 -10.42 11.93 -17.54
N TYR A 131 -9.71 10.95 -16.98
CA TYR A 131 -10.03 9.55 -17.12
C TYR A 131 -11.32 9.18 -16.36
N LEU A 132 -11.47 9.67 -15.12
CA LEU A 132 -12.66 9.51 -14.29
C LEU A 132 -13.87 10.29 -14.81
N SER A 133 -13.68 11.30 -15.66
CA SER A 133 -14.78 12.01 -16.33
C SER A 133 -15.38 11.20 -17.48
N ASN A 134 -14.74 10.11 -17.91
CA ASN A 134 -15.30 9.25 -18.94
C ASN A 134 -16.43 8.39 -18.36
N ARG A 135 -17.62 8.48 -18.96
CA ARG A 135 -18.84 7.79 -18.50
C ARG A 135 -18.62 6.28 -18.33
N ASP A 136 -17.93 5.65 -19.28
CA ASP A 136 -17.61 4.21 -19.21
C ASP A 136 -16.75 3.84 -18.00
N THR A 137 -15.92 4.77 -17.53
CA THR A 137 -15.06 4.57 -16.36
C THR A 137 -15.85 4.76 -15.07
N VAL A 138 -16.71 5.78 -15.02
CA VAL A 138 -17.63 6.02 -13.89
C VAL A 138 -18.57 4.83 -13.69
N ASP A 139 -19.12 4.28 -14.76
CA ASP A 139 -20.04 3.14 -14.69
C ASP A 139 -19.31 1.91 -14.14
N LYS A 140 -18.09 1.61 -14.61
CA LYS A 140 -17.26 0.53 -14.07
C LYS A 140 -16.93 0.74 -12.59
N ILE A 141 -16.60 1.96 -12.18
CA ILE A 141 -16.32 2.29 -10.77
C ILE A 141 -17.56 2.08 -9.91
N SER A 142 -18.72 2.55 -10.37
CA SER A 142 -19.99 2.40 -9.67
C SER A 142 -20.35 0.93 -9.47
N VAL A 143 -20.15 0.09 -10.50
CA VAL A 143 -20.32 -1.36 -10.41
C VAL A 143 -19.35 -1.98 -9.39
N SER A 144 -18.07 -1.58 -9.41
CA SER A 144 -17.08 -2.06 -8.44
C SER A 144 -17.47 -1.71 -7.00
N ILE A 145 -17.90 -0.46 -6.76
CA ILE A 145 -18.34 0.01 -5.44
C ILE A 145 -19.59 -0.75 -5.00
N ALA A 146 -20.56 -0.97 -5.88
CA ALA A 146 -21.75 -1.74 -5.57
C ALA A 146 -21.41 -3.17 -5.11
N PHE A 147 -20.50 -3.85 -5.82
CA PHE A 147 -19.98 -5.15 -5.41
C PHE A 147 -19.22 -5.10 -4.09
N LEU A 148 -18.45 -4.04 -3.84
CA LEU A 148 -17.74 -3.86 -2.57
C LEU A 148 -18.72 -3.66 -1.40
N VAL A 149 -19.76 -2.84 -1.55
CA VAL A 149 -20.81 -2.62 -0.54
C VAL A 149 -21.54 -3.93 -0.24
N LEU A 150 -21.91 -4.69 -1.27
CA LEU A 150 -22.51 -6.02 -1.10
C LEU A 150 -21.55 -7.00 -0.43
N GLY A 151 -20.25 -6.90 -0.72
CA GLY A 151 -19.20 -7.68 -0.09
C GLY A 151 -18.97 -7.38 1.39
N VAL A 152 -19.18 -6.13 1.81
CA VAL A 152 -19.01 -5.66 3.20
C VAL A 152 -20.32 -5.78 4.01
N SER A 153 -21.45 -6.10 3.37
CA SER A 153 -22.77 -6.23 4.02
C SER A 153 -22.79 -7.11 5.28
N ARG A 154 -21.92 -8.13 5.35
CA ARG A 154 -21.78 -9.01 6.51
C ARG A 154 -21.20 -8.34 7.77
N VAL A 155 -20.53 -7.18 7.64
CA VAL A 155 -20.17 -6.34 8.81
C VAL A 155 -21.42 -5.92 9.58
N LEU A 156 -22.47 -5.54 8.85
CA LEU A 156 -23.71 -5.04 9.41
C LEU A 156 -24.66 -6.18 9.80
N VAL A 157 -24.67 -7.25 9.00
CA VAL A 157 -25.60 -8.38 9.19
C VAL A 157 -24.82 -9.70 9.22
N ARG A 158 -24.43 -10.13 10.43
CA ARG A 158 -23.64 -11.35 10.64
C ARG A 158 -24.33 -12.65 10.21
N SER A 159 -25.65 -12.64 10.01
CA SER A 159 -26.42 -13.82 9.59
C SER A 159 -26.30 -14.14 8.09
N LEU A 160 -25.66 -13.29 7.28
CA LEU A 160 -25.47 -13.52 5.85
C LEU A 160 -24.52 -14.71 5.59
N TYR A 161 -24.94 -15.62 4.71
CA TYR A 161 -24.16 -16.80 4.32
C TYR A 161 -22.82 -16.40 3.68
N LEU A 162 -21.69 -16.83 4.27
CA LEU A 162 -20.33 -16.34 3.98
C LEU A 162 -19.92 -16.34 2.50
N PRO A 163 -20.29 -17.36 1.70
CA PRO A 163 -19.94 -17.38 0.28
C PRO A 163 -20.50 -16.22 -0.53
N VAL A 164 -21.64 -15.65 -0.14
CA VAL A 164 -22.30 -14.57 -0.91
C VAL A 164 -21.53 -13.24 -0.81
N PRO A 165 -21.15 -12.74 0.37
CA PRO A 165 -20.24 -11.60 0.48
C PRO A 165 -18.89 -11.84 -0.19
N LEU A 166 -18.33 -13.05 -0.10
CA LEU A 166 -17.04 -13.41 -0.72
C LEU A 166 -17.08 -13.33 -2.25
N THR A 167 -18.15 -13.78 -2.90
CA THR A 167 -18.26 -13.70 -4.36
C THR A 167 -18.36 -12.25 -4.83
N PHE A 168 -19.11 -11.39 -4.14
CA PHE A 168 -19.15 -9.96 -4.45
C PHE A 168 -17.82 -9.26 -4.19
N LEU A 169 -17.12 -9.64 -3.13
CA LEU A 169 -15.76 -9.17 -2.84
C LEU A 169 -14.76 -9.57 -3.92
N PHE A 170 -14.91 -10.74 -4.55
CA PHE A 170 -14.07 -11.17 -5.67
C PHE A 170 -14.42 -10.45 -6.97
N LEU A 171 -15.71 -10.24 -7.23
CA LEU A 171 -16.19 -9.54 -8.42
C LEU A 171 -15.78 -8.06 -8.44
N SER A 172 -15.77 -7.38 -7.28
CA SER A 172 -15.28 -5.99 -7.19
C SER A 172 -13.81 -5.88 -7.62
N TRP A 173 -12.99 -6.88 -7.31
CA TRP A 173 -11.59 -6.95 -7.71
C TRP A 173 -11.40 -7.09 -9.22
N ILE A 174 -12.20 -7.92 -9.88
CA ILE A 174 -12.14 -8.08 -11.35
C ILE A 174 -12.45 -6.75 -12.04
N VAL A 175 -13.50 -6.07 -11.61
CA VAL A 175 -13.90 -4.78 -12.20
C VAL A 175 -12.84 -3.70 -11.93
N THR A 176 -12.28 -3.69 -10.71
CA THR A 176 -11.18 -2.79 -10.34
C THR A 176 -9.93 -3.02 -11.19
N PHE A 177 -9.60 -4.26 -11.53
CA PHE A 177 -8.48 -4.58 -12.42
C PHE A 177 -8.70 -4.04 -13.84
N ILE A 178 -9.93 -4.14 -14.37
CA ILE A 178 -10.28 -3.60 -15.70
C ILE A 178 -10.12 -2.07 -15.73
N ILE A 179 -10.52 -1.38 -14.66
CA ILE A 179 -10.34 0.06 -14.49
C ILE A 179 -8.84 0.39 -14.47
N LEU A 180 -8.05 -0.31 -13.65
CA LEU A 180 -6.62 -0.05 -13.51
C LEU A 180 -5.85 -0.27 -14.81
N LYS A 181 -6.16 -1.32 -15.57
CA LYS A 181 -5.52 -1.59 -16.87
C LYS A 181 -5.68 -0.44 -17.86
N SER A 182 -6.80 0.27 -17.81
CA SER A 182 -7.10 1.39 -18.70
C SER A 182 -6.74 2.75 -18.11
N SER A 183 -6.19 2.79 -16.90
CA SER A 183 -5.89 4.02 -16.17
C SER A 183 -4.57 4.66 -16.63
N PRO A 184 -4.49 6.01 -16.63
CA PRO A 184 -3.25 6.75 -16.86
C PRO A 184 -2.15 6.46 -15.83
N ILE A 185 -2.48 5.79 -14.71
CA ILE A 185 -1.55 5.30 -13.70
C ILE A 185 -0.63 4.18 -14.26
N MET A 186 -1.09 3.40 -15.25
CA MET A 186 -0.34 2.31 -15.90
C MET A 186 0.22 2.72 -17.28
N GLU A 187 0.17 4.00 -17.66
CA GLU A 187 0.78 4.48 -18.91
C GLU A 187 2.31 4.31 -18.91
N ALA A 188 2.88 4.00 -20.07
CA ALA A 188 4.34 3.91 -20.26
C ALA A 188 5.09 5.20 -19.85
N SER A 189 4.42 6.36 -19.87
CA SER A 189 4.98 7.63 -19.40
C SER A 189 5.29 7.64 -17.89
N VAL A 190 4.53 6.89 -17.09
CA VAL A 190 4.75 6.72 -15.65
C VAL A 190 6.00 5.88 -15.38
N MET A 191 6.31 4.90 -16.22
CA MET A 191 7.51 4.06 -16.09
C MET A 191 8.82 4.83 -16.28
N SER A 192 8.77 6.05 -16.81
CA SER A 192 9.96 6.90 -17.01
C SER A 192 10.43 7.60 -15.73
N ASN A 193 9.52 7.86 -14.77
CA ASN A 193 9.83 8.53 -13.51
C ASN A 193 9.76 7.51 -12.37
N PHE A 194 10.92 7.15 -11.83
CA PHE A 194 11.04 6.18 -10.76
C PHE A 194 10.13 6.48 -9.57
N GLU A 195 10.09 7.74 -9.09
CA GLU A 195 9.28 8.10 -7.91
C GLU A 195 7.80 7.92 -8.14
N LEU A 196 7.34 8.22 -9.36
CA LEU A 196 5.93 8.13 -9.71
C LEU A 196 5.54 6.66 -9.91
N PHE A 197 6.41 5.87 -10.53
CA PHE A 197 6.25 4.44 -10.65
C PHE A 197 6.18 3.75 -9.27
N THR A 198 7.11 4.06 -8.37
CA THR A 198 7.12 3.50 -7.01
C THR A 198 5.94 4.00 -6.18
N CYS A 199 5.55 5.27 -6.30
CA CYS A 199 4.33 5.81 -5.69
C CYS A 199 3.09 5.04 -6.13
N ASN A 200 2.91 4.81 -7.44
CA ASN A 200 1.74 4.10 -7.97
C ASN A 200 1.69 2.63 -7.54
N THR A 201 2.86 1.96 -7.52
CA THR A 201 2.95 0.57 -7.04
C THR A 201 2.68 0.46 -5.54
N VAL A 202 3.17 1.40 -4.73
CA VAL A 202 2.86 1.48 -3.30
C VAL A 202 1.38 1.73 -3.07
N VAL A 203 0.74 2.65 -3.80
CA VAL A 203 -0.71 2.90 -3.68
C VAL A 203 -1.50 1.64 -4.03
N PHE A 204 -1.11 0.91 -5.07
CA PHE A 204 -1.77 -0.34 -5.43
C PHE A 204 -1.60 -1.40 -4.32
N ALA A 205 -0.39 -1.57 -3.79
CA ALA A 205 -0.15 -2.49 -2.68
C ALA A 205 -0.92 -2.09 -1.41
N TRP A 206 -1.00 -0.80 -1.11
CA TRP A 206 -1.78 -0.26 0.01
C TRP A 206 -3.28 -0.57 -0.12
N ILE A 207 -3.88 -0.40 -1.31
CA ILE A 207 -5.28 -0.78 -1.53
C ILE A 207 -5.52 -2.26 -1.23
N ASN A 208 -4.58 -3.14 -1.61
CA ASN A 208 -4.64 -4.57 -1.26
C ASN A 208 -4.56 -4.80 0.25
N MET A 209 -3.68 -4.06 0.95
CA MET A 209 -3.56 -4.16 2.41
C MET A 209 -4.84 -3.69 3.12
N VAL A 210 -5.42 -2.57 2.69
CA VAL A 210 -6.72 -2.08 3.20
C VAL A 210 -7.80 -3.14 3.01
N TYR A 211 -7.85 -3.75 1.83
CA TYR A 211 -8.81 -4.81 1.54
C TYR A 211 -8.63 -6.01 2.47
N LEU A 212 -7.39 -6.45 2.71
CA LEU A 212 -7.09 -7.54 3.63
C LEU A 212 -7.52 -7.21 5.06
N VAL A 213 -7.18 -6.02 5.57
CA VAL A 213 -7.58 -5.57 6.92
C VAL A 213 -9.10 -5.55 7.07
N ILE A 214 -9.84 -5.07 6.06
CA ILE A 214 -11.31 -5.08 6.05
C ILE A 214 -11.83 -6.53 6.07
N LEU A 215 -11.28 -7.41 5.24
CA LEU A 215 -11.68 -8.82 5.19
C LEU A 215 -11.47 -9.51 6.54
N ARG A 216 -10.35 -9.24 7.22
CA ARG A 216 -10.09 -9.76 8.57
C ARG A 216 -11.02 -9.18 9.64
N ALA A 217 -11.50 -7.96 9.48
CA ALA A 217 -12.51 -7.38 10.37
C ALA A 217 -13.92 -7.96 10.14
N ILE A 218 -14.18 -8.52 8.96
CA ILE A 218 -15.47 -9.16 8.59
C ILE A 218 -15.55 -10.62 9.05
N LEU A 219 -14.42 -11.35 8.98
CA LEU A 219 -14.31 -12.77 9.36
C LEU A 219 -14.36 -12.97 10.87
#